data_AF-A0A6I9YK98-F1
#
_entry.id   AF-A0A6I9YK98-F1
#
_cell.length_a   1.000
_cell.length_b   1.000
_cell.length_c   1.000
_cell.angle_alpha   90.00
_cell.angle_beta   90.00
_cell.angle_gamma   90.00
#
_symmetry.space_group_name_H-M   'P 1'
#
loop_
_entity.id
_entity.type
_entity.pdbx_description
1 polymer ?
#
loop_
_entity_poly.entity_id
_entity_poly.type
_entity_poly.pdbx_seq_one_letter_code
_entity_poly.pdbx_strand_id
1 'polypeptide(L)'
;MRKHYFNNSENGFFRKTKRKLQSRNPLTDPTMVTEMMKGNLIDVLPMILIGGWINWAFSGFVATKVPFPLTLRFKPMLQRGINLPSMDPSWVSSASWYFLNVFGLRKIYKHVLREDPEPSQLLLEVQFMGPVIPAPPDPNKAFKAEWEALELVSHHWALQDVEEQLISQDLKLTGMSRPD
;
A
#
# COMPACT_ATOMS: atom_id res chain seq x y z
N MET A 1 20.96 -7.98 29.47
CA MET A 1 21.61 -9.04 28.64
C MET A 1 21.41 -8.83 27.14
N ARG A 2 20.21 -8.99 26.55
CA ARG A 2 20.01 -8.91 25.09
C ARG A 2 20.30 -7.51 24.50
N LYS A 3 19.78 -6.44 25.10
CA LYS A 3 20.08 -5.05 24.68
C LYS A 3 21.59 -4.77 24.65
N HIS A 4 22.33 -5.27 25.64
CA HIS A 4 23.79 -5.15 25.69
C HIS A 4 24.48 -5.94 24.57
N TYR A 5 24.02 -7.14 24.23
CA TYR A 5 24.57 -7.90 23.09
C TYR A 5 24.40 -7.18 21.74
N PHE A 6 23.28 -6.48 21.54
CA PHE A 6 23.02 -5.76 20.30
C PHE A 6 23.69 -4.38 20.23
N ASN A 7 23.64 -3.59 21.32
CA ASN A 7 24.05 -2.18 21.32
C ASN A 7 25.43 -1.88 21.93
N ASN A 8 26.18 -2.87 22.40
CA ASN A 8 27.52 -2.63 22.94
C ASN A 8 28.43 -1.91 21.92
N SER A 9 29.14 -0.88 22.39
CA SER A 9 29.98 0.03 21.59
C SER A 9 31.18 -0.64 20.92
N GLU A 10 31.69 -1.73 21.48
CA GLU A 10 32.87 -2.45 20.99
C GLU A 10 32.49 -3.80 20.35
N ASN A 11 31.54 -4.52 20.97
CA ASN A 11 31.23 -5.90 20.61
C ASN A 11 29.79 -6.13 20.12
N GLY A 12 29.00 -5.07 19.98
CA GLY A 12 27.60 -5.16 19.56
C GLY A 12 27.43 -5.72 18.14
N PHE A 13 26.40 -6.53 17.96
CA PHE A 13 26.06 -7.14 16.66
C PHE A 13 25.92 -6.09 15.55
N PHE A 14 25.27 -4.95 15.82
CA PHE A 14 25.06 -3.88 14.83
C PHE A 14 26.34 -3.14 14.42
N ARG A 15 27.41 -3.20 15.24
CA ARG A 15 28.73 -2.63 14.90
C ARG A 15 29.64 -3.61 14.19
N LYS A 16 29.64 -4.89 14.60
CA LYS A 16 30.51 -5.94 14.04
C LYS A 16 30.03 -6.42 12.68
N THR A 17 28.73 -6.60 12.52
CA THR A 17 28.13 -7.12 11.29
C THR A 17 27.97 -6.01 10.26
N LYS A 18 29.08 -5.55 9.69
CA LYS A 18 29.04 -4.74 8.46
C LYS A 18 28.81 -5.68 7.29
N ARG A 19 27.56 -5.78 6.83
CA ARG A 19 27.30 -6.47 5.56
C ARG A 19 27.97 -5.64 4.47
N LYS A 20 28.84 -6.28 3.69
CA LYS A 20 29.35 -5.68 2.46
C LYS A 20 28.11 -5.30 1.65
N LEU A 21 27.87 -4.00 1.49
CA LEU A 21 26.99 -3.52 0.44
C LEU A 21 27.65 -4.00 -0.84
N GLN A 22 27.16 -5.11 -1.38
CA GLN A 22 27.05 -5.15 -2.81
C GLN A 22 26.05 -4.03 -3.08
N SER A 23 26.57 -2.87 -3.47
CA SER A 23 25.76 -1.78 -3.97
C SER A 23 25.06 -2.31 -5.21
N ARG A 24 23.95 -3.04 -5.02
CA ARG A 24 22.95 -3.22 -6.06
C ARG A 24 22.32 -1.85 -6.19
N ASN A 25 23.07 -0.96 -6.85
CA ASN A 25 22.53 0.28 -7.34
C ASN A 25 21.34 -0.15 -8.20
N PRO A 26 20.12 0.35 -7.94
CA PRO A 26 18.97 0.03 -8.79
C PRO A 26 19.18 0.49 -10.25
N LEU A 27 20.18 1.34 -10.50
CA LEU A 27 20.65 1.73 -11.83
C LEU A 27 21.58 0.70 -12.50
N THR A 28 22.22 -0.18 -11.74
CA THR A 28 23.17 -1.19 -12.26
C THR A 28 22.56 -2.57 -12.42
N ASP A 29 21.41 -2.84 -11.82
CA ASP A 29 20.76 -4.15 -11.87
C ASP A 29 19.36 -4.02 -12.53
N PRO A 30 19.29 -4.06 -13.88
CA PRO A 30 18.05 -3.85 -14.63
C PRO A 30 16.96 -4.89 -14.33
N THR A 31 17.32 -6.01 -13.69
CA THR A 31 16.39 -7.08 -13.30
C THR A 31 15.42 -6.65 -12.20
N MET A 32 15.86 -5.92 -11.17
CA MET A 32 15.02 -5.53 -10.04
C MET A 32 13.99 -4.44 -10.43
N VAL A 33 14.40 -3.49 -11.26
CA VAL A 33 13.49 -2.48 -11.82
C VAL A 33 12.47 -3.14 -12.75
N THR A 34 12.92 -4.13 -13.51
CA THR A 34 12.04 -4.90 -14.41
C THR A 34 11.02 -5.72 -13.63
N GLU A 35 11.39 -6.35 -12.52
CA GLU A 35 10.46 -7.13 -11.68
C GLU A 35 9.39 -6.25 -11.02
N MET A 36 9.78 -5.08 -10.49
CA MET A 36 8.83 -4.11 -9.90
C MET A 36 7.92 -3.49 -10.97
N MET A 37 8.47 -3.12 -12.14
CA MET A 37 7.66 -2.64 -13.26
C MET A 37 6.73 -3.72 -13.78
N LYS A 38 7.17 -4.98 -13.87
CA LYS A 38 6.32 -6.09 -14.30
C LYS A 38 5.12 -6.26 -13.37
N GLY A 39 5.31 -6.21 -12.05
CA GLY A 39 4.19 -6.27 -11.09
C GLY A 39 3.15 -5.16 -11.36
N ASN A 40 3.62 -3.91 -11.43
CA ASN A 40 2.73 -2.76 -11.68
C ASN A 40 2.07 -2.79 -13.07
N LEU A 41 2.77 -3.30 -14.09
CA LEU A 41 2.25 -3.41 -15.46
C LEU A 41 1.21 -4.52 -15.58
N ILE A 42 1.40 -5.66 -14.90
CA ILE A 42 0.44 -6.77 -14.93
C ILE A 42 -0.92 -6.34 -14.36
N ASP A 43 -0.94 -5.48 -13.35
CA ASP A 43 -2.18 -4.97 -12.77
C ASP A 43 -2.87 -3.90 -13.64
N VAL A 44 -2.09 -3.07 -14.35
CA VAL A 44 -2.61 -1.96 -15.15
C VAL A 44 -2.96 -2.36 -16.58
N LEU A 45 -2.24 -3.32 -17.15
CA LEU A 45 -2.41 -3.72 -18.55
C LEU A 45 -3.83 -4.21 -18.85
N PRO A 46 -4.46 -5.09 -18.04
CA PRO A 46 -5.85 -5.49 -18.26
C PRO A 46 -6.81 -4.31 -18.20
N MET A 47 -6.59 -3.38 -17.27
CA MET A 47 -7.41 -2.19 -17.09
C MET A 47 -7.40 -1.29 -18.34
N ILE A 48 -6.21 -1.07 -18.93
CA ILE A 48 -6.04 -0.25 -20.13
C ILE A 48 -6.61 -0.97 -21.36
N LEU A 49 -6.36 -2.27 -21.52
CA LEU A 49 -6.85 -3.04 -22.67
C LEU A 49 -8.37 -3.06 -22.73
N ILE A 50 -9.04 -3.36 -21.61
CA ILE A 50 -10.50 -3.34 -21.51
C ILE A 50 -11.04 -1.93 -21.75
N GLY A 51 -10.42 -0.90 -21.17
CA GLY A 51 -10.80 0.49 -21.41
C GLY A 51 -10.65 0.92 -22.87
N GLY A 52 -9.59 0.48 -23.55
CA GLY A 52 -9.37 0.70 -24.97
C GLY A 52 -10.39 -0.02 -25.84
N TRP A 53 -10.73 -1.27 -25.50
CA TRP A 53 -11.75 -2.05 -26.19
C TRP A 53 -13.15 -1.41 -26.04
N ILE A 54 -13.51 -0.96 -24.83
CA ILE A 54 -14.77 -0.23 -24.59
C ILE A 54 -14.78 1.08 -25.40
N ASN A 55 -13.68 1.83 -25.40
CA ASN A 55 -13.59 3.06 -26.18
C ASN A 55 -13.70 2.81 -27.70
N TRP A 56 -13.27 1.65 -28.21
CA TRP A 56 -13.41 1.28 -29.61
C TRP A 56 -14.83 0.77 -29.94
N ALA A 57 -15.35 -0.18 -29.16
CA ALA A 57 -16.66 -0.81 -29.39
C ALA A 57 -17.84 0.14 -29.10
N PHE A 58 -17.68 1.04 -28.14
CA PHE A 58 -18.73 1.89 -27.61
C PHE A 58 -18.42 3.39 -27.72
N SER A 59 -17.77 3.79 -28.83
CA SER A 59 -17.52 5.20 -29.17
C SER A 59 -18.77 5.88 -29.76
N GLY A 60 -18.87 7.20 -29.64
CA GLY A 60 -19.90 7.98 -30.35
C GLY A 60 -21.22 8.19 -29.61
N PHE A 61 -21.41 7.62 -28.41
CA PHE A 61 -22.63 7.79 -27.64
C PHE A 61 -22.37 8.18 -26.18
N VAL A 62 -23.42 8.72 -25.56
CA VAL A 62 -23.45 9.12 -24.15
C VAL A 62 -23.95 7.94 -23.32
N ALA A 63 -23.20 7.57 -22.28
CA ALA A 63 -23.54 6.42 -21.44
C ALA A 63 -24.49 6.82 -20.29
N THR A 64 -24.14 7.85 -19.53
CA THR A 64 -24.95 8.28 -18.38
C THR A 64 -24.71 9.75 -18.02
N LYS A 65 -25.60 10.30 -17.20
CA LYS A 65 -25.48 11.63 -16.60
C LYS A 65 -25.10 11.47 -15.13
N VAL A 66 -24.01 12.12 -14.75
CA VAL A 66 -23.51 12.12 -13.38
C VAL A 66 -24.23 13.21 -12.56
N PRO A 67 -24.65 12.94 -11.31
CA PRO A 67 -25.50 13.85 -10.53
C PRO A 67 -24.75 15.03 -9.87
N PHE A 68 -23.48 15.23 -10.21
CA PHE A 68 -22.67 16.36 -9.74
C PHE A 68 -22.17 17.19 -10.93
N PRO A 69 -21.91 18.50 -10.74
CA PRO A 69 -21.31 19.35 -11.76
C PRO A 69 -19.81 19.02 -11.89
N LEU A 70 -19.34 18.72 -13.11
CA LEU A 70 -17.92 18.52 -13.40
C LEU A 70 -17.32 19.74 -14.10
N THR A 71 -16.03 19.99 -13.87
CA THR A 71 -15.34 21.14 -14.49
C THR A 71 -15.10 20.89 -15.98
N LEU A 72 -15.15 21.97 -16.77
CA LEU A 72 -14.97 21.93 -18.23
C LEU A 72 -13.62 21.35 -18.66
N ARG A 73 -12.61 21.37 -17.78
CA ARG A 73 -11.27 20.82 -18.04
C ARG A 73 -11.27 19.29 -18.18
N PHE A 74 -12.23 18.59 -17.56
CA PHE A 74 -12.36 17.15 -17.71
C PHE A 74 -13.17 16.74 -18.95
N LYS A 75 -13.84 17.68 -19.63
CA LYS A 75 -14.64 17.43 -20.83
C LYS A 75 -13.93 16.58 -21.91
N PRO A 76 -12.70 16.88 -22.37
CA PRO A 76 -12.03 16.06 -23.38
C PRO A 76 -11.70 14.63 -22.90
N MET A 77 -11.58 14.43 -21.59
CA MET A 77 -11.34 13.11 -20.98
C MET A 77 -12.65 12.32 -20.80
N LEU A 78 -13.74 13.02 -20.48
CA LEU A 78 -15.05 12.45 -20.16
C LEU A 78 -15.93 12.19 -21.37
N GLN A 79 -15.71 12.93 -22.45
CA GLN A 79 -16.51 12.88 -23.68
C GLN A 79 -15.66 12.42 -24.86
N ARG A 80 -14.64 11.60 -24.58
CA ARG A 80 -13.81 10.99 -25.61
C ARG A 80 -14.71 10.19 -26.55
N GLY A 81 -14.66 10.51 -27.85
CA GLY A 81 -15.51 9.90 -28.88
C GLY A 81 -16.81 10.65 -29.18
N ILE A 82 -17.10 11.79 -28.53
CA ILE A 82 -18.32 12.58 -28.74
C ILE A 82 -17.94 13.99 -29.23
N ASN A 83 -18.46 14.39 -30.39
CA ASN A 83 -18.14 15.69 -31.03
C ASN A 83 -19.27 16.71 -30.85
N LEU A 84 -19.71 16.97 -29.61
CA LEU A 84 -20.71 18.01 -29.30
C LEU A 84 -20.13 19.09 -28.36
N PRO A 85 -19.67 20.24 -28.89
CA PRO A 85 -19.04 21.29 -28.08
C PRO A 85 -20.01 21.98 -27.11
N SER A 86 -21.32 21.94 -27.34
CA SER A 86 -22.35 22.55 -26.49
C SER A 86 -22.86 21.66 -25.35
N MET A 87 -22.44 20.39 -25.28
CA MET A 87 -22.91 19.46 -24.25
C MET A 87 -22.34 19.78 -22.86
N ASP A 88 -23.16 19.67 -21.82
CA ASP A 88 -22.73 19.76 -20.43
C ASP A 88 -21.72 18.65 -20.06
N PRO A 89 -20.68 18.95 -19.26
CA PRO A 89 -19.66 17.99 -18.84
C PRO A 89 -20.18 16.90 -17.87
N SER A 90 -21.41 17.01 -17.38
CA SER A 90 -22.06 15.96 -16.56
C SER A 90 -22.42 14.71 -17.38
N TRP A 91 -22.48 14.82 -18.69
CA TRP A 91 -22.70 13.70 -19.60
C TRP A 91 -21.37 13.01 -19.91
N VAL A 92 -21.28 11.73 -19.59
CA VAL A 92 -20.05 10.94 -19.73
C VAL A 92 -20.18 9.89 -20.83
N SER A 93 -19.08 9.63 -21.54
CA SER A 93 -18.97 8.55 -22.51
C SER A 93 -18.78 7.20 -21.82
N SER A 94 -18.94 6.12 -22.58
CA SER A 94 -18.77 4.73 -22.12
C SER A 94 -17.39 4.45 -21.52
N ALA A 95 -16.33 5.02 -22.09
CA ALA A 95 -14.97 4.86 -21.59
C ALA A 95 -14.80 5.50 -20.20
N SER A 96 -15.36 6.69 -20.02
CA SER A 96 -15.29 7.43 -18.77
C SER A 96 -16.15 6.80 -17.68
N TRP A 97 -17.29 6.24 -18.05
CA TRP A 97 -18.10 5.41 -17.15
C TRP A 97 -17.35 4.17 -16.66
N TYR A 98 -16.62 3.49 -17.53
CA TYR A 98 -15.76 2.36 -17.15
C TYR A 98 -14.70 2.79 -16.12
N PHE A 99 -13.95 3.87 -16.38
CA PHE A 99 -12.95 4.36 -15.43
C PHE A 99 -13.56 4.74 -14.07
N LEU A 100 -14.74 5.37 -14.06
CA LEU A 100 -15.46 5.66 -12.81
C LEU A 100 -15.78 4.38 -12.02
N ASN A 101 -16.24 3.32 -12.69
CA ASN A 101 -16.50 2.03 -12.04
C ASN A 101 -15.21 1.39 -11.53
N VAL A 102 -14.12 1.39 -12.31
CA VAL A 102 -12.84 0.82 -11.86
C VAL A 102 -12.28 1.54 -10.64
N PHE A 103 -12.36 2.87 -10.59
CA PHE A 103 -11.88 3.63 -9.43
C PHE A 103 -12.80 3.49 -8.20
N GLY A 104 -14.12 3.45 -8.40
CA GLY A 104 -15.10 3.35 -7.32
C GLY A 104 -15.18 1.95 -6.69
N LEU A 105 -15.16 0.89 -7.51
CA LEU A 105 -15.38 -0.48 -7.05
C LEU A 105 -14.17 -1.08 -6.33
N ARG A 106 -12.95 -0.56 -6.51
CA ARG A 106 -11.73 -1.06 -5.82
C ARG A 106 -11.89 -1.10 -4.31
N LYS A 107 -12.49 -0.08 -3.71
CA LYS A 107 -12.73 -0.03 -2.25
C LYS A 107 -13.72 -1.10 -1.81
N ILE A 108 -14.74 -1.36 -2.63
CA ILE A 108 -15.75 -2.37 -2.36
C ILE A 108 -15.12 -3.77 -2.49
N TYR A 109 -14.32 -4.03 -3.52
CA TYR A 109 -13.61 -5.31 -3.67
C TYR A 109 -12.70 -5.61 -2.48
N LYS A 110 -11.91 -4.64 -2.02
CA LYS A 110 -11.06 -4.81 -0.82
C LYS A 110 -11.89 -5.13 0.43
N HIS A 111 -13.00 -4.43 0.60
CA HIS A 111 -13.87 -4.64 1.75
C HIS A 111 -14.55 -6.03 1.71
N VAL A 112 -15.01 -6.47 0.55
CA VAL A 112 -15.63 -7.79 0.35
C VAL A 112 -14.62 -8.92 0.54
N LEU A 113 -13.37 -8.74 0.08
CA LEU A 113 -12.30 -9.73 0.24
C LEU A 113 -11.68 -9.74 1.65
N ARG A 114 -12.04 -8.80 2.54
CA ARG A 114 -11.45 -8.63 3.89
C ARG A 114 -9.92 -8.59 3.84
N GLU A 115 -9.35 -7.93 2.83
CA GLU A 115 -7.92 -7.62 2.84
C GLU A 115 -7.69 -6.41 3.76
N ASP A 116 -6.89 -6.61 4.81
CA ASP A 116 -6.42 -5.51 5.67
C ASP A 116 -5.68 -4.46 4.82
N PRO A 117 -5.75 -3.17 5.19
CA PRO A 117 -5.28 -2.07 4.36
C PRO A 117 -3.74 -1.97 4.38
N GLU A 118 -3.05 -2.83 3.64
CA GLU A 118 -1.65 -2.63 3.26
C GLU A 118 -1.56 -1.58 2.12
N PRO A 119 -0.45 -0.82 1.99
CA PRO A 119 -0.36 0.58 1.51
C PRO A 119 -0.52 0.72 0.00
N SER A 120 -1.64 0.25 -0.52
CA SER A 120 -1.98 0.27 -1.93
C SER A 120 -2.57 1.62 -2.37
N GLN A 121 -2.85 2.53 -1.43
CA GLN A 121 -3.12 3.94 -1.74
C GLN A 121 -1.82 4.66 -2.15
N LEU A 122 -0.71 4.41 -1.45
CA LEU A 122 0.62 4.89 -1.85
C LEU A 122 1.05 4.30 -3.20
N LEU A 123 0.69 3.05 -3.49
CA LEU A 123 1.06 2.40 -4.75
C LEU A 123 0.43 3.07 -5.98
N LEU A 124 -0.79 3.63 -5.86
CA LEU A 124 -1.43 4.37 -6.95
C LEU A 124 -0.94 5.82 -7.07
N GLU A 125 -0.62 6.47 -5.94
CA GLU A 125 0.00 7.80 -5.93
C GLU A 125 1.39 7.77 -6.59
N VAL A 126 2.18 6.74 -6.27
CA VAL A 126 3.46 6.44 -6.92
C VAL A 126 3.26 6.06 -8.40
N GLN A 127 2.14 5.45 -8.77
CA GLN A 127 1.86 5.08 -10.16
C GLN A 127 1.50 6.28 -11.05
N PHE A 128 0.88 7.34 -10.50
CA PHE A 128 0.55 8.57 -11.24
C PHE A 128 1.68 9.61 -11.25
N MET A 129 2.56 9.63 -10.24
CA MET A 129 3.70 10.57 -10.17
C MET A 129 4.98 10.05 -10.84
N GLY A 130 4.90 8.93 -11.56
CA GLY A 130 6.06 8.26 -12.15
C GLY A 130 6.78 7.38 -11.14
N PRO A 131 7.57 6.39 -11.62
CA PRO A 131 8.16 5.38 -10.75
C PRO A 131 9.18 6.01 -9.79
N VAL A 132 8.72 6.34 -8.57
CA VAL A 132 9.62 6.55 -7.43
C VAL A 132 10.09 5.16 -7.06
N ILE A 133 11.31 4.80 -7.48
CA ILE A 133 11.96 3.56 -7.06
C ILE A 133 12.21 3.71 -5.55
N PRO A 134 11.51 2.96 -4.66
CA PRO A 134 11.95 2.90 -3.28
C PRO A 134 13.30 2.18 -3.32
N ALA A 135 14.38 2.93 -3.12
CA ALA A 135 15.70 2.33 -2.99
C ALA A 135 15.60 1.29 -1.85
N PRO A 136 16.02 0.03 -2.07
CA PRO A 136 16.03 -0.95 -1.01
C PRO A 136 16.80 -0.36 0.18
N PRO A 137 16.26 -0.42 1.41
CA PRO A 137 16.91 0.20 2.55
C PRO A 137 18.31 -0.37 2.67
N ASP A 138 19.31 0.50 2.61
CA ASP A 138 20.70 0.13 2.83
C ASP A 138 20.79 -0.61 4.18
N PRO A 139 21.21 -1.88 4.22
CA PRO A 139 21.22 -2.67 5.44
C PRO A 139 22.07 -2.02 6.53
N ASN A 140 23.13 -1.29 6.18
CA ASN A 140 23.96 -0.58 7.16
C ASN A 140 23.26 0.67 7.71
N LYS A 141 22.45 1.35 6.89
CA LYS A 141 21.60 2.46 7.36
C LYS A 141 20.47 1.94 8.25
N ALA A 142 19.86 0.80 7.89
CA ALA A 142 18.86 0.13 8.70
C ALA A 142 19.44 -0.33 10.05
N PHE A 143 20.62 -0.95 10.07
CA PHE A 143 21.30 -1.34 11.32
C PHE A 143 21.65 -0.16 12.21
N LYS A 144 22.03 0.99 11.63
CA LYS A 144 22.27 2.20 12.41
C LYS A 144 20.98 2.75 13.02
N ALA A 145 19.89 2.82 12.23
CA ALA A 145 18.59 3.28 12.70
C ALA A 145 18.05 2.39 13.84
N GLU A 146 18.16 1.07 13.71
CA GLU A 146 17.78 0.12 14.76
C GLU A 146 18.66 0.23 16.01
N TRP A 147 19.97 0.47 15.85
CA TRP A 147 20.86 0.70 16.98
C TRP A 147 20.46 1.96 17.77
N GLU A 148 20.20 3.07 17.09
CA GLU A 148 19.72 4.33 17.70
C GLU A 148 18.36 4.14 18.38
N ALA A 149 17.42 3.46 17.73
CA ALA A 149 16.10 3.17 18.29
C ALA A 149 16.20 2.31 19.56
N LEU A 150 16.99 1.24 19.52
CA LEU A 150 17.15 0.33 20.67
C LEU A 150 17.91 0.98 21.83
N GLU A 151 18.73 2.01 21.57
CA GLU A 151 19.41 2.78 22.61
C GLU A 151 18.40 3.53 23.49
N LEU A 152 17.35 4.07 22.88
CA LEU A 152 16.29 4.84 23.55
C LEU A 152 15.33 3.96 24.38
N VAL A 153 15.21 2.67 24.08
CA VAL A 153 14.24 1.79 24.76
C VAL A 153 14.67 1.47 26.19
N SER A 154 13.84 1.82 27.17
CA SER A 154 14.00 1.41 28.56
C SER A 154 13.23 0.12 28.86
N HIS A 155 13.73 -0.66 29.81
CA HIS A 155 13.04 -1.87 30.25
C HIS A 155 11.87 -1.47 31.16
N HIS A 156 10.65 -1.78 30.74
CA HIS A 156 9.47 -1.72 31.58
C HIS A 156 9.06 -3.14 31.96
N TRP A 157 9.12 -3.47 33.26
CA TRP A 157 8.76 -4.79 33.75
C TRP A 157 7.23 -4.87 33.87
N ALA A 158 6.57 -5.53 32.92
CA ALA A 158 5.11 -5.61 32.89
C ALA A 158 4.51 -6.49 34.01
N LEU A 159 5.29 -7.42 34.57
CA LEU A 159 4.84 -8.38 35.59
C LEU A 159 5.13 -7.89 37.02
N GLN A 160 5.21 -6.59 37.26
CA GLN A 160 5.68 -6.07 38.56
C GLN A 160 4.54 -6.10 39.59
N ASP A 161 3.32 -5.87 39.12
CA ASP A 161 2.11 -5.82 39.94
C ASP A 161 1.17 -7.00 39.60
N VAL A 162 1.70 -8.07 39.02
CA VAL A 162 0.88 -9.19 38.52
C VAL A 162 0.21 -9.94 39.68
N GLU A 163 0.89 -10.03 40.83
CA GLU A 163 0.34 -10.64 42.04
C GLU A 163 -0.84 -9.83 42.59
N GLU A 164 -0.72 -8.51 42.66
CA GLU A 164 -1.81 -7.63 43.11
C GLU A 164 -2.99 -7.66 42.15
N GLN A 165 -2.72 -7.64 40.84
CA GLN A 165 -3.76 -7.77 39.81
C GLN A 165 -4.48 -9.12 39.90
N LEU A 166 -3.74 -10.21 40.15
CA LEU A 166 -4.31 -11.56 40.29
C LEU A 166 -5.16 -11.69 41.55
N ILE A 167 -4.71 -11.13 42.68
CA ILE A 167 -5.47 -11.17 43.95
C ILE A 167 -6.70 -10.26 43.90
N SER A 168 -6.66 -9.17 43.13
CA SER A 168 -7.78 -8.24 42.98
C SER A 168 -8.98 -8.79 42.18
N GLN A 169 -8.80 -9.93 41.51
CA GLN A 169 -9.83 -10.52 40.64
C GLN A 169 -10.09 -11.98 41.02
N ASP A 170 -11.36 -12.38 41.04
CA ASP A 170 -11.71 -13.79 41.20
C ASP A 170 -11.29 -14.60 39.97
N LEU A 171 -10.67 -15.76 40.21
CA LEU A 171 -10.30 -16.71 39.18
C LEU A 171 -11.56 -17.26 38.50
N LYS A 172 -11.70 -17.02 37.20
CA LYS A 172 -12.79 -17.57 36.39
C LYS A 172 -12.52 -19.05 36.08
N LEU A 173 -12.87 -19.92 37.03
CA LEU A 173 -12.72 -21.39 36.92
C LEU A 173 -13.97 -22.09 36.37
N THR A 174 -14.97 -21.33 35.91
CA THR A 174 -16.24 -21.84 35.36
C THR A 174 -15.98 -22.70 34.12
N GLY A 175 -15.92 -24.02 34.29
CA GLY A 175 -15.59 -25.00 33.25
C GLY A 175 -14.71 -26.16 33.72
N MET A 176 -14.08 -26.06 34.90
CA MET A 176 -13.30 -27.17 35.50
C MET A 176 -14.16 -28.04 36.44
N SER A 177 -15.28 -28.58 35.96
CA SER A 177 -15.93 -29.69 36.67
C SER A 177 -15.06 -30.94 36.49
N ARG A 178 -14.57 -31.53 37.58
CA ARG A 178 -14.00 -32.89 37.56
C ARG A 178 -15.05 -33.83 36.96
N PRO A 179 -14.71 -34.69 36.00
CA PRO A 179 -15.55 -35.83 35.69
C PRO A 179 -15.52 -36.75 36.92
N ASP A 180 -16.69 -36.91 37.55
CA ASP A 180 -16.93 -37.97 38.55
C ASP A 180 -16.79 -39.37 37.92
#